data_AF-A0A0Q5W7K2-F1
#
_entry.id   AF-A0A0Q5W7K2-F1
#
_cell.length_a   1.000
_cell.length_b   1.000
_cell.length_c   1.000
_cell.angle_alpha   90.00
_cell.angle_beta   90.00
_cell.angle_gamma   90.00
#
_symmetry.space_group_name_H-M   'P 1'
#
loop_
_entity.id
_entity.type
_entity.pdbx_description
1 polymer ?
#
loop_
_entity_poly.entity_id
_entity_poly.type
_entity_poly.pdbx_seq_one_letter_code
_entity_poly.pdbx_strand_id
1 'polypeptide(L)'
;MYKIDGWLAASTQKARPKYRSEINRDRLVGMTEANAEAHLKDLISPDTKLRLWHRTSTTLVAAHETPTKAAILPKSLAAHSDLPRVEGWKKILMQIAKETGCRDVAFVADFLLDIEFQHHQSTNGRWNSELERWERYAVRSVEDWCKSGINNAKERRDAPKRVSERTLRNIKTKLEAAGLIDARTHLWNGDNHLWIKPSDKLSRMLFEEGHSQSTQQSPEPAPKVKKLRPRGMSAKHAKVEEENRELYRQAITGQLNGLDKKMLWLVWDRLTKPYAITDNIMKAPYAADGSSRRKRLYAALGLTHV
;
A
#
# COMPACT_ATOMS: atom_id res chain seq x y z
N MET A 1 4.97 30.14 8.38
CA MET A 1 3.67 30.27 7.69
C MET A 1 3.94 30.07 6.20
N TYR A 2 3.64 28.91 5.64
CA TYR A 2 3.97 28.63 4.24
C TYR A 2 3.02 29.42 3.33
N LYS A 3 3.55 30.00 2.24
CA LYS A 3 2.81 30.71 1.15
C LYS A 3 1.78 29.84 0.40
N ILE A 4 1.42 28.69 0.98
CA ILE A 4 0.69 27.57 0.38
C ILE A 4 -0.74 27.49 0.95
N ASP A 5 -1.25 28.51 1.66
CA ASP A 5 -2.61 28.40 2.22
C ASP A 5 -3.70 28.80 1.22
N GLY A 6 -3.35 29.52 0.14
CA GLY A 6 -4.31 29.96 -0.87
C GLY A 6 -4.59 28.98 -2.02
N TRP A 7 -3.71 28.00 -2.29
CA TRP A 7 -3.85 27.18 -3.51
C TRP A 7 -5.11 26.31 -3.45
N LEU A 8 -5.44 25.70 -2.29
CA LEU A 8 -6.59 24.81 -2.21
C LEU A 8 -7.89 25.61 -2.38
N ALA A 9 -7.96 26.79 -1.76
CA ALA A 9 -9.06 27.72 -1.95
C ALA A 9 -9.16 28.17 -3.43
N ALA A 10 -8.05 28.48 -4.09
CA ALA A 10 -8.04 28.89 -5.50
C ALA A 10 -8.46 27.76 -6.45
N SER A 11 -7.94 26.55 -6.25
CA SER A 11 -8.32 25.36 -7.02
C SER A 11 -9.79 25.00 -6.85
N THR A 12 -10.29 25.05 -5.62
CA THR A 12 -11.70 24.75 -5.33
C THR A 12 -12.63 25.83 -5.87
N GLN A 13 -12.27 27.12 -5.78
CA GLN A 13 -13.05 28.22 -6.36
C GLN A 13 -13.30 28.05 -7.86
N LYS A 14 -12.28 27.62 -8.62
CA LYS A 14 -12.43 27.32 -10.06
C LYS A 14 -13.45 26.19 -10.30
N ALA A 15 -13.55 25.22 -9.40
CA ALA A 15 -14.47 24.08 -9.52
C ALA A 15 -15.90 24.37 -9.04
N ARG A 16 -16.12 25.43 -8.22
CA ARG A 16 -17.41 25.72 -7.56
C ARG A 16 -18.61 25.87 -8.51
N PRO A 17 -18.55 26.64 -9.62
CA PRO A 17 -19.73 26.83 -10.48
C PRO A 17 -20.22 25.51 -11.08
N LYS A 18 -19.28 24.66 -11.51
CA LYS A 18 -19.55 23.33 -12.06
C LYS A 18 -20.14 22.39 -11.02
N TYR A 19 -19.57 22.36 -9.81
CA TYR A 19 -20.05 21.46 -8.75
C TYR A 19 -21.42 21.87 -8.20
N ARG A 20 -21.69 23.16 -8.01
CA ARG A 20 -23.03 23.63 -7.59
C ARG A 20 -24.13 23.26 -8.58
N SER A 21 -23.84 23.26 -9.89
CA SER A 21 -24.78 22.75 -10.90
C SER A 21 -24.89 21.22 -10.93
N GLU A 22 -23.83 20.49 -10.56
CA GLU A 22 -23.76 19.02 -10.58
C GLU A 22 -24.30 18.37 -9.29
N ILE A 23 -24.28 19.07 -8.15
CA ILE A 23 -24.98 18.65 -6.90
C ILE A 23 -26.46 18.37 -7.20
N ASN A 24 -27.05 19.11 -8.15
CA ASN A 24 -28.45 18.99 -8.55
C ASN A 24 -28.73 17.99 -9.69
N ARG A 25 -27.72 17.38 -10.34
CA ARG A 25 -27.90 16.58 -11.58
C ARG A 25 -26.98 15.36 -11.68
N ASP A 26 -27.25 14.29 -10.94
CA ASP A 26 -26.78 12.92 -11.27
C ASP A 26 -25.29 12.55 -11.07
N ARG A 27 -24.47 13.33 -10.34
CA ARG A 27 -23.07 12.93 -10.02
C ARG A 27 -22.78 12.56 -8.57
N LEU A 28 -23.82 12.46 -7.75
CA LEU A 28 -23.75 12.13 -6.33
C LEU A 28 -24.65 10.94 -6.02
N VAL A 29 -24.45 9.80 -6.69
CA VAL A 29 -25.15 8.56 -6.31
C VAL A 29 -24.79 8.25 -4.85
N GLY A 30 -25.72 8.55 -3.93
CA GLY A 30 -25.61 8.27 -2.49
C GLY A 30 -25.15 9.41 -1.57
N MET A 31 -24.98 10.66 -2.03
CA MET A 31 -24.52 11.75 -1.18
C MET A 31 -25.61 12.82 -0.97
N THR A 32 -25.93 13.14 0.29
CA THR A 32 -26.89 14.19 0.62
C THR A 32 -26.33 15.58 0.29
N GLU A 33 -27.20 16.53 0.00
CA GLU A 33 -26.83 17.94 -0.21
C GLU A 33 -26.00 18.49 0.97
N ALA A 34 -26.40 18.16 2.20
CA ALA A 34 -25.67 18.51 3.42
C ALA A 34 -24.23 17.98 3.44
N ASN A 35 -24.00 16.73 3.03
CA ASN A 35 -22.65 16.16 2.95
C ASN A 35 -21.83 16.85 1.84
N ALA A 36 -22.46 17.26 0.73
CA ALA A 36 -21.79 17.95 -0.37
C ALA A 36 -21.35 19.35 0.04
N GLU A 37 -22.22 20.07 0.74
CA GLU A 37 -21.89 21.36 1.32
C GLU A 37 -20.79 21.25 2.40
N ALA A 38 -20.87 20.25 3.27
CA ALA A 38 -19.85 20.02 4.30
C ALA A 38 -18.48 19.69 3.68
N HIS A 39 -18.43 18.84 2.66
CA HIS A 39 -17.20 18.54 1.92
C HIS A 39 -16.63 19.79 1.23
N LEU A 40 -17.50 20.60 0.63
CA LEU A 40 -17.10 21.85 -0.01
C LEU A 40 -16.53 22.83 1.01
N LYS A 41 -17.17 22.99 2.18
CA LYS A 41 -16.67 23.84 3.29
C LYS A 41 -15.30 23.37 3.77
N ASP A 42 -15.13 22.06 3.99
CA ASP A 42 -13.86 21.45 4.42
C ASP A 42 -12.72 21.69 3.41
N LEU A 43 -13.00 21.63 2.10
CA LEU A 43 -11.99 21.93 1.08
C LEU A 43 -11.67 23.42 0.93
N ILE A 44 -12.63 24.31 1.18
CA ILE A 44 -12.44 25.76 1.10
C ILE A 44 -11.67 26.28 2.31
N SER A 45 -11.97 25.72 3.47
CA SER A 45 -11.41 26.11 4.76
C SER A 45 -10.82 24.87 5.42
N PRO A 46 -9.75 24.29 4.84
CA PRO A 46 -9.14 23.09 5.39
C PRO A 46 -8.54 23.38 6.75
N ASP A 47 -8.52 22.37 7.61
CA ASP A 47 -7.82 22.46 8.89
C ASP A 47 -6.32 22.73 8.63
N THR A 48 -5.88 23.92 9.05
CA THR A 48 -4.50 24.39 8.83
C THR A 48 -3.49 23.61 9.67
N LYS A 49 -3.94 22.91 10.73
CA LYS A 49 -3.11 22.00 11.53
C LYS A 49 -2.71 20.75 10.75
N LEU A 50 -3.49 20.35 9.75
CA LEU A 50 -3.17 19.22 8.89
C LEU A 50 -2.03 19.57 7.93
N ARG A 51 -1.14 18.58 7.73
CA ARG A 51 -0.14 18.60 6.67
C ARG A 51 -0.81 18.78 5.31
N LEU A 52 -0.10 19.42 4.40
CA LEU A 52 -0.58 19.80 3.07
C LEU A 52 -1.27 18.64 2.32
N TRP A 53 -0.67 17.45 2.29
CA TRP A 53 -1.22 16.29 1.60
C TRP A 53 -2.49 15.75 2.27
N HIS A 54 -2.57 15.77 3.61
CA HIS A 54 -3.75 15.35 4.35
C HIS A 54 -4.97 16.23 4.08
N ARG A 55 -4.78 17.50 3.72
CA ARG A 55 -5.89 18.42 3.40
C ARG A 55 -6.72 17.98 2.19
N THR A 56 -6.14 17.20 1.27
CA THR A 56 -6.87 16.66 0.09
C THR A 56 -7.04 15.16 0.10
N SER A 57 -6.14 14.43 0.78
CA SER A 57 -6.27 12.99 0.94
C SER A 57 -7.22 12.58 2.06
N THR A 58 -7.75 13.53 2.84
CA THR A 58 -8.76 13.27 3.85
C THR A 58 -10.01 14.13 3.69
N THR A 59 -11.10 13.73 4.35
CA THR A 59 -12.39 14.45 4.36
C THR A 59 -13.12 14.15 5.66
N LEU A 60 -13.91 15.10 6.14
CA LEU A 60 -14.75 14.92 7.33
C LEU A 60 -16.00 14.05 7.06
N VAL A 61 -16.42 13.94 5.79
CA VAL A 61 -17.65 13.23 5.42
C VAL A 61 -17.38 11.99 4.58
N ALA A 62 -18.16 10.95 4.83
CA ALA A 62 -18.31 9.79 3.96
C ALA A 62 -19.70 9.85 3.30
N ALA A 63 -19.79 9.50 2.02
CA ALA A 63 -21.07 9.36 1.33
C ALA A 63 -21.77 8.07 1.78
N HIS A 64 -21.01 6.99 1.97
CA HIS A 64 -21.52 5.72 2.43
C HIS A 64 -20.42 4.96 3.18
N GLU A 65 -20.78 4.29 4.27
CA GLU A 65 -19.89 3.36 4.97
C GLU A 65 -20.40 1.93 4.78
N THR A 66 -19.49 1.04 4.38
CA THR A 66 -19.79 -0.38 4.23
C THR A 66 -19.64 -1.11 5.58
N PRO A 67 -20.25 -2.30 5.75
CA PRO A 67 -20.08 -3.11 6.95
C PRO A 67 -18.62 -3.46 7.30
N THR A 68 -17.70 -3.33 6.35
CA THR A 68 -16.27 -3.61 6.51
C THR A 68 -15.45 -2.39 6.97
N LYS A 69 -16.12 -1.31 7.43
CA LYS A 69 -15.51 -0.02 7.83
C LYS A 69 -14.74 0.67 6.70
N ALA A 70 -15.03 0.30 5.46
CA ALA A 70 -14.56 1.00 4.30
C ALA A 70 -15.64 1.99 3.87
N ALA A 71 -15.24 3.13 3.35
CA ALA A 71 -16.17 4.20 3.00
C ALA A 71 -16.00 4.62 1.54
N ILE A 72 -17.13 4.96 0.94
CA ILE A 72 -17.19 5.73 -0.29
C ILE A 72 -17.14 7.20 0.10
N LEU A 73 -16.09 7.88 -0.32
CA LEU A 73 -15.81 9.28 -0.05
C LEU A 73 -16.22 10.14 -1.25
N PRO A 74 -16.60 11.41 -1.01
CA PRO A 74 -16.80 12.37 -2.09
C PRO A 74 -15.53 12.52 -2.93
N LYS A 75 -15.66 12.80 -4.23
CA LYS A 75 -14.50 13.10 -5.09
C LYS A 75 -13.81 14.39 -4.63
N SER A 76 -12.48 14.38 -4.63
CA SER A 76 -11.71 15.61 -4.39
C SER A 76 -12.00 16.63 -5.49
N LEU A 77 -12.30 17.88 -5.11
CA LEU A 77 -12.50 18.97 -6.06
C LEU A 77 -11.19 19.59 -6.53
N ALA A 78 -10.10 19.37 -5.80
CA ALA A 78 -8.78 19.80 -6.20
C ALA A 78 -8.22 18.81 -7.24
N ALA A 79 -7.79 19.33 -8.38
CA ALA A 79 -7.09 18.51 -9.35
C ALA A 79 -5.74 18.08 -8.80
N HIS A 80 -5.32 16.86 -9.13
CA HIS A 80 -4.01 16.35 -8.72
C HIS A 80 -2.85 17.22 -9.23
N SER A 81 -3.00 17.85 -10.40
CA SER A 81 -2.04 18.78 -10.99
C SER A 81 -1.83 20.05 -10.18
N ASP A 82 -2.83 20.45 -9.40
CA ASP A 82 -2.81 21.70 -8.65
C ASP A 82 -2.13 21.54 -7.28
N LEU A 83 -1.84 20.31 -6.88
CA LEU A 83 -1.14 20.00 -5.64
C LEU A 83 0.27 20.60 -5.69
N PRO A 84 0.66 21.45 -4.71
CA PRO A 84 1.90 22.22 -4.78
C PRO A 84 3.09 21.37 -4.35
N ARG A 85 3.49 20.47 -5.24
CA ARG A 85 4.67 19.61 -5.08
C ARG A 85 5.95 20.42 -5.24
N VAL A 86 7.01 19.90 -4.63
CA VAL A 86 8.37 20.44 -4.83
C VAL A 86 8.77 20.37 -6.30
N GLU A 87 9.58 21.33 -6.72
CA GLU A 87 10.13 21.33 -8.08
C GLU A 87 10.92 20.03 -8.35
N GLY A 88 10.73 19.44 -9.52
CA GLY A 88 11.42 18.21 -9.89
C GLY A 88 10.94 16.95 -9.15
N TRP A 89 9.77 16.95 -8.51
CA TRP A 89 9.20 15.76 -7.83
C TRP A 89 9.22 14.47 -8.66
N LYS A 90 9.06 14.54 -9.99
CA LYS A 90 9.19 13.36 -10.88
C LYS A 90 10.60 12.76 -10.84
N LYS A 91 11.63 13.60 -10.77
CA LYS A 91 13.03 13.17 -10.62
C LYS A 91 13.25 12.51 -9.26
N ILE A 92 12.60 13.02 -8.20
CA ILE A 92 12.63 12.41 -6.87
C ILE A 92 12.06 10.99 -6.90
N LEU A 93 10.89 10.79 -7.52
CA LEU A 93 10.30 9.45 -7.67
C LEU A 93 11.22 8.50 -8.45
N MET A 94 11.82 8.99 -9.53
CA MET A 94 12.79 8.20 -10.31
C MET A 94 14.04 7.84 -9.49
N GLN A 95 14.50 8.73 -8.62
CA GLN A 95 15.63 8.47 -7.73
C GLN A 95 15.26 7.42 -6.67
N ILE A 96 14.12 7.58 -6.00
CA ILE A 96 13.59 6.59 -5.03
C ILE A 96 13.47 5.20 -5.68
N ALA A 97 12.98 5.15 -6.92
CA ALA A 97 12.85 3.92 -7.70
C ALA A 97 14.20 3.25 -8.00
N LYS A 98 15.29 4.02 -8.17
CA LYS A 98 16.65 3.48 -8.33
C LYS A 98 17.19 2.96 -6.99
N GLU A 99 16.98 3.71 -5.92
CA GLU A 99 17.51 3.41 -4.57
C GLU A 99 16.84 2.17 -3.94
N THR A 100 15.59 1.89 -4.27
CA THR A 100 14.88 0.66 -3.84
C THR A 100 15.48 -0.63 -4.42
N GLY A 101 16.41 -0.53 -5.38
CA GLY A 101 17.11 -1.68 -5.96
C GLY A 101 16.18 -2.62 -6.73
N CYS A 102 15.06 -2.10 -7.25
CA CYS A 102 14.15 -2.82 -8.11
C CYS A 102 14.64 -2.76 -9.57
N ARG A 103 14.53 -3.88 -10.30
CA ARG A 103 14.97 -3.94 -11.70
C ARG A 103 14.14 -3.03 -12.60
N ASP A 104 12.84 -2.94 -12.34
CA ASP A 104 11.88 -2.17 -13.12
C ASP A 104 11.70 -0.74 -12.60
N VAL A 105 12.77 0.05 -12.64
CA VAL A 105 12.79 1.45 -12.12
C VAL A 105 11.63 2.29 -12.64
N ALA A 106 11.37 2.28 -13.95
CA ALA A 106 10.27 3.05 -14.55
C ALA A 106 8.90 2.65 -13.98
N PHE A 107 8.66 1.34 -13.84
CA PHE A 107 7.41 0.84 -13.26
C PHE A 107 7.26 1.29 -11.81
N VAL A 108 8.33 1.23 -11.01
CA VAL A 108 8.28 1.64 -9.59
C VAL A 108 7.98 3.13 -9.46
N ALA A 109 8.61 3.98 -10.28
CA ALA A 109 8.32 5.42 -10.27
C ALA A 109 6.87 5.71 -10.66
N ASP A 110 6.36 5.03 -11.68
CA ASP A 110 4.96 5.15 -12.11
C ASP A 110 3.98 4.61 -11.07
N PHE A 111 4.32 3.52 -10.41
CA PHE A 111 3.53 2.92 -9.34
C PHE A 111 3.43 3.86 -8.13
N LEU A 112 4.53 4.50 -7.73
CA LEU A 112 4.53 5.49 -6.65
C LEU A 112 3.71 6.74 -7.02
N LEU A 113 3.83 7.22 -8.25
CA LEU A 113 3.00 8.32 -8.77
C LEU A 113 1.52 7.94 -8.75
N ASP A 114 1.15 6.75 -9.21
CA ASP A 114 -0.25 6.31 -9.24
C ASP A 114 -0.81 6.15 -7.82
N ILE A 115 -0.02 5.63 -6.87
CA ILE A 115 -0.40 5.57 -5.45
C ILE A 115 -0.67 6.97 -4.89
N GLU A 116 0.23 7.92 -5.13
CA GLU A 116 0.06 9.30 -4.65
C GLU A 116 -1.14 9.97 -5.33
N PHE A 117 -1.31 9.77 -6.64
CA PHE A 117 -2.48 10.25 -7.36
C PHE A 117 -3.78 9.72 -6.76
N GLN A 118 -3.87 8.41 -6.55
CA GLN A 118 -5.05 7.78 -5.96
C GLN A 118 -5.28 8.22 -4.52
N HIS A 119 -4.23 8.46 -3.74
CA HIS A 119 -4.38 8.96 -2.37
C HIS A 119 -5.08 10.32 -2.33
N HIS A 120 -4.97 11.13 -3.37
CA HIS A 120 -5.66 12.42 -3.45
C HIS A 120 -7.01 12.38 -4.21
N GLN A 121 -7.21 11.39 -5.08
CA GLN A 121 -8.34 11.38 -6.02
C GLN A 121 -9.32 10.21 -5.82
N SER A 122 -8.93 9.16 -5.09
CA SER A 122 -9.75 7.98 -4.85
C SER A 122 -10.98 8.33 -4.03
N THR A 123 -12.11 7.73 -4.39
CA THR A 123 -13.35 7.77 -3.60
C THR A 123 -13.43 6.63 -2.59
N ASN A 124 -12.39 5.83 -2.42
CA ASN A 124 -12.36 4.78 -1.41
C ASN A 124 -11.53 5.26 -0.22
N GLY A 125 -12.01 5.05 0.99
CA GLY A 125 -11.29 5.45 2.19
C GLY A 125 -11.65 4.67 3.45
N ARG A 126 -10.98 5.03 4.54
CA ARG A 126 -11.16 4.46 5.88
C ARG A 126 -11.02 5.53 6.93
N TRP A 127 -11.69 5.35 8.06
CA TRP A 127 -11.55 6.25 9.19
C TRP A 127 -10.13 6.17 9.74
N ASN A 128 -9.48 7.32 9.87
CA ASN A 128 -8.19 7.47 10.52
C ASN A 128 -8.43 8.21 11.85
N SER A 129 -8.29 7.49 12.96
CA SER A 129 -8.50 8.02 14.30
C SER A 129 -7.47 9.06 14.72
N GLU A 130 -6.25 9.01 14.19
CA GLU A 130 -5.20 9.99 14.51
C GLU A 130 -5.49 11.35 13.85
N LEU A 131 -6.13 11.33 12.69
CA LEU A 131 -6.52 12.53 11.95
C LEU A 131 -7.98 12.94 12.21
N GLU A 132 -8.74 12.11 12.94
CA GLU A 132 -10.19 12.21 13.15
C GLU A 132 -10.97 12.46 11.85
N ARG A 133 -10.54 11.81 10.76
CA ARG A 133 -11.03 12.05 9.39
C ARG A 133 -11.04 10.77 8.58
N TRP A 134 -11.87 10.74 7.54
CA TRP A 134 -11.80 9.70 6.52
C TRP A 134 -10.61 9.93 5.61
N GLU A 135 -9.72 8.96 5.53
CA GLU A 135 -8.52 9.00 4.69
C GLU A 135 -8.70 8.15 3.43
N ARG A 136 -8.30 8.70 2.29
CA ARG A 136 -8.39 8.05 0.98
C ARG A 136 -7.30 6.99 0.81
N TYR A 137 -7.67 5.89 0.18
CA TYR A 137 -6.78 4.79 -0.20
C TYR A 137 -6.90 4.49 -1.68
N ALA A 138 -5.78 4.13 -2.30
CA ALA A 138 -5.75 3.53 -3.61
C ALA A 138 -6.21 2.07 -3.49
N VAL A 139 -7.37 1.74 -4.06
CA VAL A 139 -7.98 0.41 -3.93
C VAL A 139 -8.16 -0.19 -5.31
N ARG A 140 -7.46 -1.30 -5.59
CA ARG A 140 -7.59 -2.06 -6.85
C ARG A 140 -7.30 -3.54 -6.63
N SER A 141 -7.70 -4.36 -7.59
CA SER A 141 -7.28 -5.75 -7.67
C SER A 141 -5.75 -5.84 -7.84
N VAL A 142 -5.15 -6.95 -7.45
CA VAL A 142 -3.71 -7.20 -7.64
C VAL A 142 -3.37 -7.24 -9.14
N GLU A 143 -4.29 -7.72 -9.98
CA GLU A 143 -4.11 -7.77 -11.43
C GLU A 143 -4.03 -6.37 -12.04
N ASP A 144 -4.87 -5.44 -11.58
CA ASP A 144 -4.84 -4.06 -12.05
C ASP A 144 -3.58 -3.33 -11.59
N TRP A 145 -3.10 -3.62 -10.38
CA TRP A 145 -1.82 -3.08 -9.92
C TRP A 145 -0.61 -3.61 -10.71
N CYS A 146 -0.72 -4.78 -11.32
CA CYS A 146 0.33 -5.31 -12.21
C CYS A 146 0.43 -4.52 -13.53
N LYS A 147 -0.57 -3.69 -13.86
CA LYS A 147 -0.62 -2.83 -15.04
C LYS A 147 -0.33 -1.38 -14.58
N SER A 148 0.90 -0.89 -14.70
CA SER A 148 1.18 0.50 -14.27
C SER A 148 0.49 1.50 -15.19
N GLY A 149 -0.06 2.58 -14.61
CA GLY A 149 -0.47 3.76 -15.38
C GLY A 149 -1.88 3.75 -15.94
N ILE A 150 -2.79 2.89 -15.44
CA ILE A 150 -4.18 2.82 -15.93
C ILE A 150 -4.87 4.19 -15.97
N ASN A 151 -4.61 5.07 -14.99
CA ASN A 151 -5.26 6.38 -14.93
C ASN A 151 -4.49 7.52 -15.62
N ASN A 152 -3.21 7.30 -15.99
CA ASN A 152 -2.40 8.23 -16.80
C ASN A 152 -2.28 7.79 -18.27
N ALA A 153 -2.94 6.70 -18.67
CA ALA A 153 -2.87 6.14 -20.02
C ALA A 153 -3.39 7.10 -21.10
N LYS A 154 -4.23 8.09 -20.74
CA LYS A 154 -4.64 9.14 -21.70
C LYS A 154 -3.47 10.05 -22.12
N GLU A 155 -2.42 10.19 -21.31
CA GLU A 155 -1.26 11.03 -21.61
C GLU A 155 -0.07 10.26 -22.19
N ARG A 156 -0.08 8.92 -22.13
CA ARG A 156 1.03 8.08 -22.60
C ARG A 156 0.61 7.27 -23.81
N ARG A 157 1.26 7.53 -24.96
CA ARG A 157 1.07 6.77 -26.21
C ARG A 157 1.55 5.31 -26.12
N ASP A 158 2.27 4.95 -25.06
CA ASP A 158 2.82 3.61 -24.87
C ASP A 158 1.92 2.74 -23.99
N ALA A 159 1.78 1.47 -24.38
CA ALA A 159 1.01 0.48 -23.63
C ALA A 159 1.48 0.40 -22.16
N PRO A 160 0.57 0.22 -21.19
CA PRO A 160 0.94 0.16 -19.78
C PRO A 160 1.92 -0.99 -19.55
N LYS A 161 3.08 -0.67 -18.98
CA LYS A 161 4.11 -1.66 -18.64
C LYS A 161 3.50 -2.65 -17.63
N ARG A 162 3.64 -3.94 -17.93
CA ARG A 162 3.12 -5.02 -17.09
C ARG A 162 4.25 -5.68 -16.32
N VAL A 163 4.01 -5.95 -15.04
CA VAL A 163 4.88 -6.79 -14.22
C VAL A 163 4.13 -8.03 -13.76
N SER A 164 4.85 -9.09 -13.42
CA SER A 164 4.21 -10.25 -12.79
C SER A 164 3.73 -9.92 -11.37
N GLU A 165 2.75 -10.65 -10.86
CA GLU A 165 2.31 -10.53 -9.46
C GLU A 165 3.49 -10.73 -8.49
N ARG A 166 4.38 -11.68 -8.78
CA ARG A 166 5.58 -11.93 -7.97
C ARG A 166 6.49 -10.70 -7.92
N THR A 167 6.67 -10.03 -9.06
CA THR A 167 7.44 -8.79 -9.15
C THR A 167 6.77 -7.67 -8.37
N LEU A 168 5.46 -7.49 -8.53
CA LEU A 168 4.69 -6.50 -7.77
C LEU A 168 4.81 -6.74 -6.26
N ARG A 169 4.69 -7.99 -5.81
CA ARG A 169 4.85 -8.36 -4.40
C ARG A 169 6.24 -7.99 -3.87
N ASN A 170 7.30 -8.29 -4.62
CA ASN A 170 8.66 -7.90 -4.24
C ASN A 170 8.82 -6.38 -4.16
N ILE A 171 8.24 -5.64 -5.10
CA ILE A 171 8.25 -4.16 -5.11
C ILE A 171 7.52 -3.64 -3.88
N LYS A 172 6.28 -4.10 -3.63
CA LYS A 172 5.48 -3.76 -2.45
C LYS A 172 6.28 -3.95 -1.16
N THR A 173 6.83 -5.16 -0.94
CA THR A 173 7.60 -5.48 0.26
C THR A 173 8.82 -4.58 0.45
N LYS A 174 9.53 -4.23 -0.64
CA LYS A 174 10.68 -3.32 -0.56
C LYS A 174 10.26 -1.89 -0.23
N LEU A 175 9.17 -1.41 -0.82
CA LEU A 175 8.64 -0.06 -0.56
C LEU A 175 8.09 0.07 0.86
N GLU A 176 7.41 -0.95 1.37
CA GLU A 176 6.96 -1.03 2.77
C GLU A 176 8.16 -1.04 3.72
N ALA A 177 9.17 -1.88 3.46
CA ALA A 177 10.37 -1.94 4.29
C ALA A 177 11.17 -0.62 4.29
N ALA A 178 11.13 0.13 3.19
CA ALA A 178 11.71 1.47 3.11
C ALA A 178 10.87 2.56 3.80
N GLY A 179 9.69 2.21 4.30
CA GLY A 179 8.72 3.11 4.91
C GLY A 179 8.16 4.12 3.92
N LEU A 180 8.01 3.75 2.65
CA LEU A 180 7.55 4.65 1.58
C LEU A 180 6.04 4.53 1.33
N ILE A 181 5.45 3.36 1.60
CA ILE A 181 4.02 3.09 1.42
C ILE A 181 3.45 2.33 2.62
N ASP A 182 2.16 2.47 2.86
CA ASP A 182 1.35 1.58 3.70
C ASP A 182 0.42 0.79 2.78
N ALA A 183 0.54 -0.53 2.78
CA ALA A 183 -0.28 -1.39 1.94
C ALA A 183 -0.90 -2.55 2.72
N ARG A 184 -2.22 -2.72 2.55
CA ARG A 184 -3.03 -3.71 3.27
C ARG A 184 -3.88 -4.49 2.29
N THR A 185 -4.07 -5.77 2.55
CA THR A 185 -5.04 -6.57 1.80
C THR A 185 -6.36 -6.57 2.56
N HIS A 186 -7.44 -6.26 1.87
CA HIS A 186 -8.76 -6.25 2.47
C HIS A 186 -9.84 -6.67 1.48
N LEU A 187 -10.88 -7.34 1.99
CA LEU A 187 -12.05 -7.69 1.21
C LEU A 187 -12.83 -6.42 0.82
N TRP A 188 -13.12 -6.25 -0.46
CA TRP A 188 -13.94 -5.17 -1.01
C TRP A 188 -14.79 -5.74 -2.16
N ASN A 189 -16.11 -5.58 -2.08
CA ASN A 189 -17.07 -6.14 -3.04
C ASN A 189 -16.90 -7.65 -3.32
N GLY A 190 -16.62 -8.44 -2.29
CA GLY A 190 -16.47 -9.89 -2.41
C GLY A 190 -15.07 -10.37 -2.81
N ASP A 191 -14.17 -9.46 -3.22
CA ASP A 191 -12.83 -9.80 -3.68
C ASP A 191 -11.73 -9.18 -2.81
N ASN A 192 -10.59 -9.87 -2.72
CA ASN A 192 -9.41 -9.34 -2.04
C ASN A 192 -8.76 -8.23 -2.86
N HIS A 193 -8.89 -7.00 -2.39
CA HIS A 193 -8.27 -5.83 -2.98
C HIS A 193 -7.02 -5.43 -2.20
N LEU A 194 -6.08 -4.83 -2.91
CA LEU A 194 -4.89 -4.21 -2.33
C LEU A 194 -5.17 -2.72 -2.13
N TRP A 195 -5.17 -2.31 -0.86
CA TRP A 195 -5.36 -0.96 -0.38
C TRP A 195 -3.99 -0.35 -0.13
N ILE A 196 -3.63 0.72 -0.83
CA ILE A 196 -2.31 1.33 -0.74
C ILE A 196 -2.43 2.84 -0.57
N LYS A 197 -1.56 3.43 0.25
CA LYS A 197 -1.36 4.87 0.32
C LYS A 197 0.14 5.20 0.45
N PRO A 198 0.56 6.42 0.05
CA PRO A 198 1.90 6.88 0.38
C PRO A 198 2.04 7.01 1.90
N SER A 199 3.24 6.73 2.39
CA SER A 199 3.61 7.04 3.78
C SER A 199 3.80 8.55 3.99
N ASP A 200 3.82 8.99 5.25
CA ASP A 200 4.17 10.37 5.61
C ASP A 200 5.57 10.75 5.07
N LYS A 201 6.52 9.81 5.12
CA LYS A 201 7.88 9.98 4.59
C LYS A 201 7.87 10.29 3.09
N LEU A 202 7.17 9.49 2.29
CA LEU A 202 7.08 9.71 0.84
C LEU A 202 6.39 11.05 0.55
N SER A 203 5.30 11.35 1.24
CA SER A 203 4.59 12.62 1.06
C SER A 203 5.48 13.82 1.37
N ARG A 204 6.24 13.81 2.47
CA ARG A 204 7.21 14.88 2.77
C ARG A 204 8.25 15.06 1.66
N MET A 205 8.79 13.98 1.11
CA MET A 205 9.76 14.06 0.00
C MET A 205 9.17 14.74 -1.25
N LEU A 206 7.85 14.67 -1.45
CA LEU A 206 7.16 15.22 -2.63
C LEU A 206 6.61 16.64 -2.40
N PHE A 207 6.39 17.04 -1.15
CA PHE A 207 5.67 18.27 -0.80
C PHE A 207 6.47 19.25 0.06
N GLU A 208 7.51 18.81 0.77
CA GLU A 208 8.34 19.67 1.63
C GLU A 208 9.72 19.91 0.97
N GLU A 209 10.01 21.17 0.64
CA GLU A 209 11.31 21.56 0.09
C GLU A 209 12.45 21.20 1.05
N GLY A 210 13.57 20.72 0.50
CA GLY A 210 14.74 20.32 1.29
C GLY A 210 14.60 19.01 2.06
N HIS A 211 13.39 18.42 2.17
CA HIS A 211 13.23 17.15 2.89
C HIS A 211 14.01 16.03 2.23
N SER A 212 13.91 15.89 0.91
CA SER A 212 14.66 14.90 0.13
C SER A 212 16.19 15.09 0.22
N GLN A 213 16.68 16.33 0.38
CA GLN A 213 18.11 16.64 0.57
C GLN A 213 18.57 16.35 2.00
N SER A 214 17.72 16.59 3.01
CA SER A 214 18.03 16.25 4.41
C SER A 214 18.07 14.74 4.66
N THR A 215 17.34 13.95 3.86
CA THR A 215 17.38 12.47 3.91
C THR A 215 18.54 11.88 3.10
N GLN A 216 19.31 12.71 2.38
CA GLN A 216 20.57 12.32 1.71
C GLN A 216 21.78 12.31 2.66
N GLN A 217 21.57 12.53 3.96
CA GLN A 217 22.40 11.85 4.95
C GLN A 217 22.11 10.37 4.81
N SER A 218 22.84 9.78 3.85
CA SER A 218 22.91 8.35 3.64
C SER A 218 22.99 7.72 5.03
N PRO A 219 22.11 6.78 5.42
CA PRO A 219 22.57 5.78 6.35
C PRO A 219 23.84 5.25 5.70
N GLU A 220 24.97 5.33 6.41
CA GLU A 220 26.21 4.66 6.04
C GLU A 220 25.80 3.37 5.34
N PRO A 221 26.27 3.12 4.10
CA PRO A 221 25.90 1.88 3.43
C PRO A 221 26.25 0.78 4.41
N ALA A 222 25.21 0.15 4.99
CA ALA A 222 25.39 -0.91 5.96
C ALA A 222 26.44 -1.80 5.32
N PRO A 223 27.61 -1.99 5.98
CA PRO A 223 28.81 -2.43 5.31
C PRO A 223 28.41 -3.53 4.38
N LYS A 224 28.75 -3.41 3.09
CA LYS A 224 28.62 -4.52 2.16
C LYS A 224 29.53 -5.59 2.73
N VAL A 225 29.00 -6.34 3.68
CA VAL A 225 29.47 -7.66 4.03
C VAL A 225 29.30 -8.34 2.71
N LYS A 226 30.41 -8.47 1.97
CA LYS A 226 30.60 -9.61 1.10
C LYS A 226 30.25 -10.76 2.03
N LYS A 227 29.00 -11.23 1.96
CA LYS A 227 28.68 -12.57 2.42
C LYS A 227 29.45 -13.43 1.45
N LEU A 228 30.75 -13.60 1.74
CA LEU A 228 31.43 -14.87 1.62
C LEU A 228 30.47 -15.82 2.31
N ARG A 229 29.49 -16.32 1.55
CA ARG A 229 28.66 -17.41 2.00
C ARG A 229 29.69 -18.50 2.25
N PRO A 230 29.85 -18.99 3.48
CA PRO A 230 30.69 -20.14 3.71
C PRO A 230 30.17 -21.21 2.74
N ARG A 231 31.06 -21.77 1.90
CA ARG A 231 30.77 -22.94 1.07
C ARG A 231 30.36 -24.05 2.05
N GLY A 232 29.05 -24.17 2.31
CA GLY A 232 28.48 -25.00 3.39
C GLY A 232 27.10 -24.54 3.89
N MET A 233 26.78 -23.24 3.83
CA MET A 233 25.48 -22.72 4.34
C MET A 233 24.30 -22.92 3.36
N SER A 234 24.56 -22.97 2.05
CA SER A 234 23.52 -23.27 1.05
C SER A 234 22.94 -24.67 1.23
N ALA A 235 23.77 -25.64 1.64
CA ALA A 235 23.35 -27.01 1.87
C ALA A 235 22.43 -27.11 3.10
N LYS A 236 22.75 -26.43 4.21
CA LYS A 236 21.87 -26.38 5.39
C LYS A 236 20.52 -25.71 5.09
N HIS A 237 20.51 -24.59 4.36
CA HIS A 237 19.27 -23.95 3.94
C HIS A 237 18.44 -24.81 2.98
N ALA A 238 19.09 -25.51 2.06
CA ALA A 238 18.42 -26.44 1.14
C ALA A 238 17.85 -27.64 1.88
N LYS A 239 18.61 -28.21 2.83
CA LYS A 239 18.15 -29.32 3.68
C LYS A 239 16.92 -28.93 4.48
N VAL A 240 16.95 -27.78 5.16
CA VAL A 240 15.80 -27.26 5.93
C VAL A 240 14.59 -26.97 5.04
N GLU A 241 14.81 -26.45 3.83
CA GLU A 241 13.73 -26.23 2.86
C GLU A 241 13.09 -27.55 2.40
N GLU A 242 13.91 -28.57 2.16
CA GLU A 242 13.44 -29.90 1.76
C GLU A 242 12.71 -30.61 2.92
N GLU A 243 13.22 -30.52 4.15
CA GLU A 243 12.56 -31.01 5.36
C GLU A 243 11.19 -30.35 5.55
N ASN A 244 11.08 -29.02 5.42
CA ASN A 244 9.80 -28.31 5.54
C ASN A 244 8.85 -28.69 4.40
N ARG A 245 9.35 -28.88 3.17
CA ARG A 245 8.54 -29.31 2.03
C ARG A 245 7.98 -30.72 2.25
N GLU A 246 8.81 -31.63 2.74
CA GLU A 246 8.41 -33.00 3.00
C GLU A 246 7.42 -33.07 4.17
N LEU A 247 7.69 -32.35 5.25
CA LEU A 247 6.75 -32.25 6.39
C LEU A 247 5.40 -31.66 5.96
N TYR A 248 5.42 -30.63 5.12
CA TYR A 248 4.20 -30.06 4.54
C TYR A 248 3.48 -31.08 3.65
N ARG A 249 4.22 -31.85 2.83
CA ARG A 249 3.65 -32.93 2.01
C ARG A 249 2.97 -33.98 2.88
N GLN A 250 3.65 -34.47 3.93
CA GLN A 250 3.10 -35.44 4.87
C GLN A 250 1.81 -34.95 5.54
N ALA A 251 1.77 -33.67 5.91
CA ALA A 251 0.57 -33.05 6.47
C ALA A 251 -0.59 -33.08 5.48
N ILE A 252 -0.39 -32.65 4.23
CA ILE A 252 -1.48 -32.57 3.24
C ILE A 252 -1.91 -33.93 2.67
N THR A 253 -1.05 -34.95 2.72
CA THR A 253 -1.37 -36.33 2.29
C THR A 253 -2.00 -37.16 3.41
N GLY A 254 -2.19 -36.58 4.60
CA GLY A 254 -2.81 -37.25 5.75
C GLY A 254 -1.90 -38.27 6.46
N GLN A 255 -0.60 -38.28 6.16
CA GLN A 255 0.36 -39.17 6.82
C GLN A 255 0.59 -38.81 8.30
N LEU A 256 0.11 -37.63 8.73
CA LEU A 256 0.21 -37.15 10.11
C LEU A 256 -1.10 -37.35 10.92
N ASN A 257 -2.13 -37.98 10.35
CA ASN A 257 -3.47 -38.09 10.96
C ASN A 257 -3.52 -38.89 12.27
N GLY A 258 -2.45 -39.59 12.65
CA GLY A 258 -2.34 -40.33 13.92
C GLY A 258 -1.57 -39.60 15.03
N LEU A 259 -1.08 -38.38 14.78
CA LEU A 259 -0.37 -37.60 15.79
C LEU A 259 -1.35 -36.97 16.78
N ASP A 260 -0.90 -36.80 18.03
CA ASP A 260 -1.67 -36.06 19.02
C ASP A 260 -1.81 -34.58 18.64
N LYS A 261 -2.81 -33.89 19.22
CA LYS A 261 -3.10 -32.49 18.89
C LYS A 261 -1.93 -31.56 19.17
N LYS A 262 -1.08 -31.87 20.17
CA LYS A 262 0.09 -31.06 20.53
C LYS A 262 1.16 -31.15 19.45
N MET A 263 1.40 -32.34 18.91
CA MET A 263 2.33 -32.60 17.83
C MET A 263 1.85 -31.98 16.51
N LEU A 264 0.53 -31.99 16.25
CA LEU A 264 -0.05 -31.28 15.10
C LEU A 264 0.17 -29.76 15.20
N TRP A 265 0.03 -29.16 16.39
CA TRP A 265 0.37 -27.75 16.62
C TRP A 265 1.87 -27.45 16.48
N LEU A 266 2.75 -28.38 16.86
CA LEU A 266 4.20 -28.24 16.63
C LEU A 266 4.54 -28.25 15.14
N VAL A 267 3.91 -29.12 14.35
CA VAL A 267 4.05 -29.13 12.88
C VAL A 267 3.54 -27.82 12.28
N TRP A 268 2.39 -27.34 12.75
CA TRP A 268 1.85 -26.04 12.35
C TRP A 268 2.82 -24.91 12.63
N ASP A 269 3.33 -24.79 13.85
CA ASP A 269 4.26 -23.74 14.24
C ASP A 269 5.57 -23.82 13.46
N ARG A 270 6.11 -25.02 13.25
CA ARG A 270 7.32 -25.25 12.45
C ARG A 270 7.19 -24.73 11.03
N LEU A 271 6.00 -24.85 10.42
CA LEU A 271 5.77 -24.46 9.03
C LEU A 271 5.27 -23.01 8.90
N THR A 272 4.67 -22.43 9.93
CA THR A 272 4.00 -21.11 9.85
C THR A 272 4.72 -19.99 10.59
N LYS A 273 5.60 -20.28 11.54
CA LYS A 273 6.38 -19.28 12.28
C LYS A 273 7.82 -19.18 11.76
N PRO A 274 8.43 -17.97 11.77
CA PRO A 274 9.87 -17.84 11.55
C PRO A 274 10.65 -18.53 12.69
N TYR A 275 11.77 -19.17 12.37
CA TYR A 275 12.66 -19.74 13.39
C TYR A 275 14.14 -19.56 13.03
N ALA A 276 14.99 -19.53 14.05
CA ALA A 276 16.43 -19.41 13.89
C ALA A 276 17.03 -20.72 13.36
N ILE A 277 17.82 -20.64 12.28
CA ILE A 277 18.69 -21.74 11.84
C ILE A 277 20.04 -21.66 12.58
N THR A 278 20.48 -20.44 12.87
CA THR A 278 21.62 -20.10 13.71
C THR A 278 21.30 -18.83 14.49
N ASP A 279 22.10 -18.48 15.51
CA ASP A 279 21.87 -17.32 16.39
C ASP A 279 21.67 -15.98 15.66
N ASN A 280 22.20 -15.87 14.43
CA ASN A 280 22.14 -14.65 13.63
C ASN A 280 21.29 -14.77 12.34
N ILE A 281 20.62 -15.92 12.10
CA ILE A 281 19.90 -16.16 10.83
C ILE A 281 18.53 -16.79 11.08
N MET A 282 17.49 -16.01 10.77
CA MET A 282 16.09 -16.45 10.78
C MET A 282 15.67 -17.01 9.42
N LYS A 283 14.94 -18.12 9.43
CA LYS A 283 14.26 -18.67 8.27
C LYS A 283 12.83 -18.15 8.22
N ALA A 284 12.43 -17.65 7.05
CA ALA A 284 11.04 -17.26 6.80
C ALA A 284 10.11 -18.49 6.85
N PRO A 285 8.85 -18.32 7.27
CA PRO A 285 7.90 -19.41 7.35
C PRO A 285 7.60 -20.02 5.97
N TYR A 286 7.46 -21.35 5.95
CA TYR A 286 7.18 -22.11 4.72
C TYR A 286 5.74 -21.91 4.22
N ALA A 287 4.81 -21.78 5.17
CA ALA A 287 3.40 -21.48 4.98
C ALA A 287 3.06 -20.13 5.66
N ALA A 288 3.53 -19.04 5.07
CA ALA A 288 3.35 -17.68 5.58
C ALA A 288 1.87 -17.27 5.72
N ASP A 289 1.61 -16.27 6.58
CA ASP A 289 0.29 -15.65 6.73
C ASP A 289 -0.31 -15.20 5.40
N GLY A 290 -1.60 -15.49 5.20
CA GLY A 290 -2.32 -15.20 3.96
C GLY A 290 -1.98 -16.10 2.75
N SER A 291 -1.05 -17.05 2.88
CA SER A 291 -0.71 -17.95 1.77
C SER A 291 -1.74 -19.08 1.59
N SER A 292 -1.93 -19.52 0.34
CA SER A 292 -2.76 -20.69 0.02
C SER A 292 -2.25 -21.97 0.70
N ARG A 293 -0.93 -22.08 0.92
CA ARG A 293 -0.31 -23.18 1.68
C ARG A 293 -0.78 -23.21 3.12
N ARG A 294 -0.88 -22.05 3.79
CA ARG A 294 -1.32 -21.97 5.19
C ARG A 294 -2.76 -22.44 5.34
N LYS A 295 -3.66 -22.03 4.44
CA LYS A 295 -5.06 -22.49 4.45
C LYS A 295 -5.16 -24.01 4.26
N ARG A 296 -4.40 -24.57 3.31
CA ARG A 296 -4.37 -26.02 3.06
C ARG A 296 -3.80 -26.80 4.25
N LEU A 297 -2.72 -26.30 4.85
CA LEU A 297 -2.11 -26.92 6.03
C LEU A 297 -3.08 -26.96 7.22
N TYR A 298 -3.83 -25.87 7.45
CA TYR A 298 -4.77 -25.78 8.57
C TYR A 298 -5.90 -26.81 8.43
N ALA A 299 -6.46 -26.91 7.22
CA ALA A 299 -7.48 -27.90 6.91
C ALA A 299 -6.93 -29.33 7.02
N ALA A 300 -5.72 -29.58 6.53
CA ALA A 300 -5.10 -30.90 6.55
C ALA A 300 -4.76 -31.39 7.96
N LEU A 301 -4.33 -30.50 8.86
CA LEU A 301 -4.01 -30.87 10.25
C LEU A 301 -5.25 -30.95 11.16
N GLY A 302 -6.46 -30.65 10.66
CA GLY A 302 -7.69 -30.75 11.44
C GLY A 302 -7.71 -29.88 12.70
N LEU A 303 -6.93 -28.80 12.73
CA LEU A 303 -6.81 -27.94 13.90
C LEU A 303 -8.09 -27.11 14.03
N THR A 304 -9.00 -27.54 14.89
CA THR A 304 -10.11 -26.69 15.36
C THR A 304 -9.69 -25.97 16.62
N HIS A 305 -9.96 -24.66 16.68
CA HIS A 305 -9.89 -23.89 17.92
C HIS A 305 -10.81 -24.56 18.93
N VAL A 306 -10.22 -25.06 20.02
CA VAL A 306 -10.93 -25.34 21.27
C VAL A 306 -10.84 -24.06 22.09
#